data_AF-W2RLB8-F1
#
_entry.id   AF-W2RLB8-F1
#
_cell.length_a   1.000
_cell.length_b   1.000
_cell.length_c   1.000
_cell.angle_alpha   90.00
_cell.angle_beta   90.00
_cell.angle_gamma   90.00
#
_symmetry.space_group_name_H-M   'P 1'
#
loop_
_entity.id
_entity.type
_entity.pdbx_description
1 polymer ?
#
loop_
_entity_poly.entity_id
_entity_poly.type
_entity_poly.pdbx_seq_one_letter_code
_entity_poly.pdbx_strand_id
1 'polypeptide(L)'
;MSTPPPPTTTPITVPTNFPSLIPSYTFNFRIGGGASPVGGLTRGSPLTVVHIVRGTVSTEPQPQSQSQSQSQAGRSDDGVVRLEATVRGQGIDYVRNDPDGGRMRLDAGVVVE
;
A
#
# COMPACT_ATOMS: atom_id res chain seq x y z
N MET A 1 -15.90 44.46 -28.29
CA MET A 1 -15.74 43.03 -27.96
C MET A 1 -15.78 42.91 -26.44
N SER A 2 -16.87 42.39 -25.87
CA SER A 2 -16.98 42.17 -24.42
C SER A 2 -16.42 40.79 -24.06
N THR A 3 -15.61 40.73 -23.01
CA THR A 3 -15.01 39.49 -22.50
C THR A 3 -16.08 38.62 -21.82
N PRO A 4 -16.02 37.29 -21.98
CA PRO A 4 -16.95 36.38 -21.30
C PRO A 4 -16.69 36.36 -19.78
N PRO A 5 -17.74 36.15 -18.95
CA PRO A 5 -17.58 36.04 -17.52
C PRO A 5 -16.78 34.77 -17.13
N PRO A 6 -16.04 34.81 -16.01
CA PRO A 6 -15.29 33.65 -15.54
C PRO A 6 -16.23 32.50 -15.15
N PRO A 7 -15.81 31.23 -15.33
CA PRO A 7 -16.61 30.09 -14.95
C PRO A 7 -16.88 30.08 -13.44
N THR A 8 -18.14 29.90 -13.06
CA THR A 8 -18.55 29.73 -11.66
C THR A 8 -18.15 28.34 -11.17
N THR A 9 -17.15 28.27 -10.29
CA THR A 9 -16.77 27.02 -9.63
C THR A 9 -17.81 26.68 -8.56
N THR A 10 -18.66 25.68 -8.82
CA THR A 10 -19.55 25.15 -7.79
C THR A 10 -18.69 24.42 -6.75
N PRO A 11 -18.79 24.75 -5.44
CA PRO A 11 -18.04 24.03 -4.42
C PRO A 11 -18.52 22.58 -4.39
N ILE A 12 -17.60 21.64 -4.60
CA ILE A 12 -17.87 20.22 -4.46
C ILE A 12 -18.11 19.95 -2.97
N THR A 13 -19.37 19.73 -2.58
CA THR A 13 -19.70 19.25 -1.25
C THR A 13 -19.28 17.79 -1.15
N VAL A 14 -18.16 17.52 -0.47
CA VAL A 14 -17.73 16.15 -0.18
C VAL A 14 -18.73 15.56 0.83
N PRO A 15 -19.41 14.44 0.53
CA PRO A 15 -20.34 13.84 1.47
C PRO A 15 -19.61 13.43 2.77
N THR A 16 -20.20 13.76 3.92
CA THR A 16 -19.58 13.64 5.25
C THR A 16 -19.61 12.22 5.83
N ASN A 17 -20.05 11.23 5.05
CA ASN A 17 -20.36 9.87 5.50
C ASN A 17 -19.40 8.80 4.97
N PHE A 18 -18.19 9.18 4.54
CA PHE A 18 -17.16 8.23 4.14
C PHE A 18 -16.12 8.02 5.25
N PRO A 19 -15.62 6.79 5.45
CA PRO A 19 -14.53 6.54 6.36
C PRO A 19 -13.27 7.28 5.90
N SER A 20 -12.54 7.88 6.83
CA SER A 20 -11.20 8.39 6.58
C SER A 20 -10.16 7.28 6.77
N LEU A 21 -9.07 7.35 5.99
CA LEU A 21 -7.93 6.45 6.12
C LEU A 21 -6.80 7.19 6.83
N ILE A 22 -6.23 6.56 7.86
CA ILE A 22 -5.02 7.03 8.55
C ILE A 22 -3.88 6.09 8.13
N PRO A 23 -2.89 6.57 7.35
CA PRO A 23 -1.72 5.76 6.99
C PRO A 23 -1.02 5.26 8.26
N SER A 24 -0.71 3.97 8.37
CA SER A 24 -0.05 3.40 9.57
C SER A 24 1.36 2.93 9.29
N TYR A 25 1.57 2.20 8.19
CA TYR A 25 2.86 1.63 7.84
C TYR A 25 3.07 1.68 6.32
N THR A 26 4.32 1.81 5.91
CA THR A 26 4.76 1.64 4.53
C THR A 26 5.64 0.41 4.42
N PHE A 27 5.34 -0.39 3.41
CA PHE A 27 6.07 -1.61 3.08
C PHE A 27 6.87 -1.39 1.80
N ASN A 28 8.18 -1.64 1.87
CA ASN A 28 9.08 -1.57 0.71
C ASN A 28 9.59 -2.97 0.39
N PHE A 29 9.02 -3.61 -0.62
CA PHE A 29 9.41 -4.96 -1.05
C PHE A 29 10.41 -4.93 -2.22
N ARG A 30 11.36 -5.88 -2.21
CA ARG A 30 12.16 -6.23 -3.38
C ARG A 30 11.66 -7.53 -3.96
N ILE A 31 11.35 -7.47 -5.24
CA ILE A 31 11.02 -8.63 -6.06
C ILE A 31 12.31 -9.24 -6.62
N GLY A 32 12.40 -10.58 -6.62
CA GLY A 32 13.53 -11.32 -7.17
C GLY A 32 13.10 -12.52 -8.02
N GLY A 33 14.05 -13.19 -8.66
CA GLY A 33 13.82 -14.45 -9.40
C GLY A 33 13.07 -14.33 -10.74
N GLY A 34 12.57 -13.14 -11.09
CA GLY A 34 11.74 -12.95 -12.29
C GLY A 34 10.31 -13.44 -12.09
N ALA A 35 9.39 -12.91 -12.89
CA ALA A 35 8.01 -13.37 -12.94
C ALA A 35 7.95 -14.73 -13.62
N SER A 36 7.51 -15.77 -12.89
CA SER A 36 7.47 -17.15 -13.38
C SER A 36 6.03 -17.54 -13.72
N PRO A 37 5.69 -17.71 -15.01
CA PRO A 37 4.36 -18.18 -15.37
C PRO A 37 4.22 -19.67 -15.03
N VAL A 38 3.12 -20.04 -14.39
CA VAL A 38 2.77 -21.41 -14.04
C VAL A 38 1.40 -21.78 -14.62
N GLY A 39 1.26 -23.04 -15.03
CA GLY A 39 0.04 -23.57 -15.64
C GLY A 39 0.01 -23.47 -17.18
N GLY A 40 -1.18 -23.62 -17.74
CA GLY A 40 -1.39 -23.74 -19.19
C GLY A 40 -1.12 -22.44 -19.94
N LEU A 41 0.13 -22.22 -20.35
CA LEU A 41 0.57 -21.10 -21.21
C LEU A 41 -0.25 -20.98 -22.51
N THR A 42 -0.87 -22.08 -22.95
CA THR A 42 -1.72 -22.16 -24.15
C THR A 42 -3.14 -21.60 -23.96
N ARG A 43 -3.58 -21.30 -22.73
CA ARG A 43 -4.92 -20.75 -22.43
C ARG A 43 -4.96 -19.22 -22.34
N GLY A 44 -3.86 -18.53 -22.67
CA GLY A 44 -3.82 -17.06 -22.81
C GLY A 44 -3.71 -16.25 -21.51
N SER A 45 -3.97 -16.85 -20.34
CA SER A 45 -3.84 -16.19 -19.03
C SER A 45 -3.18 -17.10 -17.99
N PRO A 46 -1.86 -17.35 -18.08
CA PRO A 46 -1.16 -18.14 -17.07
C PRO A 46 -1.18 -17.42 -15.71
N LEU A 47 -1.15 -18.20 -14.64
CA LEU A 47 -0.89 -17.67 -13.31
C LEU A 47 0.57 -17.24 -13.25
N THR A 48 0.88 -16.05 -12.75
CA THR A 48 2.25 -15.59 -12.60
C THR A 48 2.65 -15.65 -11.13
N VAL A 49 3.77 -16.31 -10.83
CA VAL A 49 4.35 -16.37 -9.49
C VAL A 49 5.50 -15.38 -9.41
N VAL A 50 5.48 -14.54 -8.38
CA VAL A 50 6.48 -13.49 -8.13
C VAL A 50 7.09 -13.71 -6.75
N HIS A 51 8.42 -13.80 -6.68
CA HIS A 51 9.12 -13.99 -5.41
C HIS A 51 9.46 -12.64 -4.76
N ILE A 52 9.05 -12.46 -3.52
CA ILE A 52 9.46 -11.34 -2.66
C ILE A 52 10.70 -11.81 -1.89
N VAL A 53 11.86 -11.26 -2.23
CA VAL A 53 13.16 -11.73 -1.70
C VAL A 53 13.68 -10.89 -0.53
N ARG A 54 13.12 -9.70 -0.33
CA ARG A 54 13.41 -8.83 0.81
C ARG A 54 12.29 -7.82 0.99
N GLY A 55 12.22 -7.20 2.15
CA GLY A 55 11.50 -5.96 2.30
C GLY A 55 11.72 -5.33 3.66
N THR A 56 11.29 -4.09 3.80
CA THR A 56 11.27 -3.35 5.07
C THR A 56 9.86 -2.83 5.34
N VAL A 57 9.52 -2.68 6.61
CA VAL A 57 8.30 -2.04 7.09
C VAL A 57 8.70 -0.88 7.97
N SER A 58 8.16 0.30 7.71
CA SER A 58 8.38 1.49 8.54
C SER A 58 7.04 2.11 8.92
N THR A 59 6.92 2.61 10.15
CA THR A 59 5.75 3.38 10.58
C THR A 59 5.66 4.71 9.85
N GLU A 60 4.46 5.05 9.38
CA GLU A 60 4.20 6.35 8.76
C GLU A 60 4.11 7.45 9.83
N PRO A 61 4.78 8.61 9.64
CA PRO A 61 4.61 9.75 10.53
C PRO A 61 3.14 10.19 10.57
N GLN A 62 2.53 10.11 11.76
CA GLN A 62 1.19 10.65 11.94
C GLN A 62 1.23 12.17 11.84
N PRO A 63 0.25 12.82 11.16
CA PRO A 63 0.07 14.25 11.30
C PRO A 63 -0.07 14.58 12.79
N GLN A 64 0.82 15.42 13.32
CA GLN A 64 0.89 15.75 14.75
C GLN A 64 -0.45 16.33 15.23
N SER A 65 -1.31 15.48 15.76
CA SER A 65 -2.47 15.91 16.53
C SER A 65 -1.98 16.13 17.96
N GLN A 66 -1.47 17.34 18.21
CA GLN A 66 -1.22 17.97 19.51
C GLN A 66 -0.83 17.05 20.69
N SER A 67 0.48 17.04 20.95
CA SER A 67 1.18 16.49 22.10
C SER A 67 0.46 16.69 23.45
N GLN A 68 0.22 15.60 24.20
CA GLN A 68 0.08 15.66 25.65
C GLN A 68 1.27 14.95 26.29
N SER A 69 2.10 15.74 26.98
CA SER A 69 3.35 15.36 27.62
C SER A 69 3.14 14.34 28.75
N GLN A 70 3.84 13.19 28.73
CA GLN A 70 4.20 12.47 29.96
C GLN A 70 5.35 11.47 29.77
N SER A 71 6.54 11.94 30.13
CA SER A 71 7.83 11.23 30.21
C SER A 71 7.77 9.79 30.75
N GLN A 72 8.19 8.80 29.95
CA GLN A 72 8.89 7.60 30.45
C GLN A 72 9.79 6.97 29.36
N ALA A 73 11.09 6.88 29.66
CA ALA A 73 12.12 6.38 28.77
C ALA A 73 11.77 4.99 28.21
N GLY A 74 11.67 4.88 26.88
CA GLY A 74 11.45 3.63 26.15
C GLY A 74 10.06 3.45 25.52
N ARG A 75 9.13 4.38 25.73
CA ARG A 75 7.84 4.45 25.02
C ARG A 75 7.84 5.66 24.09
N SER A 76 7.40 5.49 22.85
CA SER A 76 6.98 6.61 22.01
C SER A 76 5.83 7.34 22.72
N ASP A 77 6.03 8.63 22.99
CA ASP A 77 5.21 9.49 23.86
C ASP A 77 3.82 9.83 23.27
N ASP A 78 3.36 9.03 22.30
CA ASP A 78 2.08 9.11 21.58
C ASP A 78 1.30 7.77 21.62
N GLY A 79 1.84 6.73 22.29
CA GLY A 79 1.26 5.38 22.30
C GLY A 79 1.37 4.64 20.96
N VAL A 80 2.05 5.22 19.97
CA VAL A 80 2.19 4.65 18.62
C VAL A 80 3.39 3.71 18.62
N VAL A 81 3.13 2.40 18.51
CA VAL A 81 4.20 1.40 18.34
C VAL A 81 4.88 1.64 17.00
N ARG A 82 6.14 2.10 17.05
CA ARG A 82 7.00 2.22 15.88
C ARG A 82 7.48 0.82 15.48
N LEU A 83 7.13 0.41 14.27
CA LEU A 83 7.54 -0.86 13.70
C LEU A 83 8.60 -0.59 12.63
N GLU A 84 9.80 -1.10 12.89
CA GLU A 84 10.85 -1.26 11.89
C GLU A 84 11.11 -2.77 11.79
N ALA A 85 10.66 -3.37 10.70
CA ALA A 85 10.71 -4.82 10.51
C ALA A 85 11.29 -5.17 9.14
N THR A 86 11.77 -6.41 9.01
CA THR A 86 12.26 -6.95 7.74
C THR A 86 11.45 -8.18 7.33
N VAL A 87 11.41 -8.48 6.03
CA VAL A 87 10.79 -9.72 5.56
C VAL A 87 11.59 -10.92 6.04
N ARG A 88 10.89 -11.83 6.73
CA ARG A 88 11.43 -13.11 7.17
C ARG A 88 11.39 -14.12 6.02
N GLY A 89 12.55 -14.57 5.58
CA GLY A 89 12.67 -15.57 4.51
C GLY A 89 12.23 -15.04 3.15
N GLN A 90 11.50 -15.86 2.37
CA GLN A 90 10.95 -15.47 1.07
C GLN A 90 9.42 -15.36 1.14
N GLY A 91 8.89 -14.29 0.57
CA GLY A 91 7.45 -14.15 0.29
C GLY A 91 7.12 -14.53 -1.15
N ILE A 92 5.84 -14.72 -1.43
CA ILE A 92 5.32 -15.06 -2.75
C ILE A 92 4.10 -14.17 -3.04
N ASP A 93 3.97 -13.72 -4.29
CA ASP A 93 2.74 -13.13 -4.81
C ASP A 93 2.26 -13.92 -6.04
N TYR A 94 0.97 -14.28 -6.01
CA TYR A 94 0.28 -14.97 -7.09
C TYR A 94 -0.52 -13.97 -7.90
N VAL A 95 0.03 -13.58 -9.05
CA VAL A 95 -0.53 -12.57 -9.94
C VAL A 95 -1.41 -13.21 -11.01
N ARG A 96 -2.67 -12.76 -11.10
CA ARG A 96 -3.62 -13.15 -12.15
C ARG A 96 -4.07 -11.93 -12.94
N ASN A 97 -3.88 -11.97 -14.25
CA ASN A 97 -4.44 -10.96 -15.15
C ASN A 97 -5.75 -11.49 -15.74
N ASP A 98 -6.76 -10.62 -15.82
CA ASP A 98 -7.96 -10.94 -16.60
C ASP A 98 -7.58 -11.15 -18.09
N PRO A 99 -8.32 -12.00 -18.84
CA PRO A 99 -8.01 -12.26 -20.24
C PRO A 99 -8.00 -11.01 -21.14
N ASP A 100 -8.73 -9.96 -20.75
CA ASP A 100 -8.78 -8.66 -21.42
C ASP A 100 -7.64 -7.71 -21.02
N GLY A 101 -6.81 -8.10 -20.04
CA GLY A 101 -5.75 -7.28 -19.45
C GLY A 101 -6.25 -6.10 -18.61
N GLY A 102 -7.56 -5.94 -18.42
CA GLY A 102 -8.16 -4.77 -17.77
C GLY A 102 -8.02 -4.76 -16.25
N ARG A 103 -7.80 -5.93 -15.63
CA ARG A 103 -7.60 -6.06 -14.19
C ARG A 103 -6.48 -7.03 -13.85
N MET A 104 -5.77 -6.69 -12.78
CA MET A 104 -4.77 -7.53 -12.13
C MET A 104 -5.25 -7.87 -10.72
N ARG A 105 -5.18 -9.14 -10.35
CA ARG A 105 -5.43 -9.62 -8.99
C ARG A 105 -4.09 -10.07 -8.40
N LEU A 106 -3.79 -9.55 -7.21
CA LEU A 106 -2.61 -9.88 -6.43
C LEU A 106 -3.04 -10.71 -5.23
N ASP A 107 -2.22 -11.68 -4.85
CA ASP A 107 -2.43 -12.56 -3.71
C ASP A 107 -1.06 -12.85 -3.09
N ALA A 108 -0.64 -11.93 -2.22
CA ALA A 108 0.68 -11.89 -1.63
C ALA A 108 0.69 -12.45 -0.21
N GLY A 109 1.61 -13.39 0.03
CA GLY A 109 1.93 -13.94 1.35
C GLY A 109 3.35 -13.55 1.76
N VAL A 110 3.48 -12.83 2.88
CA VAL A 110 4.76 -12.43 3.45
C VAL A 110 4.69 -12.43 4.98
N VAL A 111 5.80 -12.76 5.63
CA VAL A 111 5.98 -12.65 7.08
C VAL A 111 7.02 -11.58 7.35
N VAL A 112 6.76 -10.70 8.32
CA VAL A 112 7.68 -9.64 8.75
C VAL A 112 8.04 -9.83 10.22
N GLU A 113 9.29 -9.55 10.57
CA GLU A 113 9.86 -9.67 11.93
C GLU A 113 10.77 -8.48 12.29
#